data_AF-A0A228RDA3-F1
#
_entry.id   AF-A0A228RDA3-F1
#
_cell.length_a   1.000
_cell.length_b   1.000
_cell.length_c   1.000
_cell.angle_alpha   90.00
_cell.angle_beta   90.00
_cell.angle_gamma   90.00
#
_symmetry.space_group_name_H-M   'P 1'
#
loop_
_entity.id
_entity.type
_entity.pdbx_description
1 polymer ?
#
loop_
_entity_poly.entity_id
_entity_poly.type
_entity_poly.pdbx_seq_one_letter_code
_entity_poly.pdbx_strand_id
1 'polypeptide(L)'
;MKAMQSSRGDAASVAASPYRQTGALREVRAVDLFDDRPFLARLSLLDWLFALALVVGAGYALVHYNARMDDYDKAVMIGTVPALIALGWRWKPARLMMASIAVLALLSIQIYQGDLARADSAFFLKYFLSSQSAILWMSALFVLAT
;
A
#
# COMPACT_ATOMS: atom_id res chain seq x y z
N MET A 1 -69.66 -36.57 -42.41
CA MET A 1 -68.66 -35.65 -43.01
C MET A 1 -68.02 -34.89 -41.85
N LYS A 2 -66.95 -35.38 -41.21
CA LYS A 2 -65.51 -35.30 -41.56
C LYS A 2 -64.97 -33.86 -41.68
N ALA A 3 -64.08 -33.54 -40.72
CA ALA A 3 -63.00 -32.53 -40.74
C ALA A 3 -63.45 -31.04 -40.65
N MET A 4 -62.70 -30.10 -40.08
CA MET A 4 -61.25 -30.06 -39.82
C MET A 4 -60.92 -28.95 -38.82
N GLN A 5 -59.81 -29.15 -38.09
CA GLN A 5 -59.11 -28.22 -37.20
C GLN A 5 -58.84 -26.82 -37.77
N SER A 6 -58.74 -25.81 -36.90
CA SER A 6 -57.65 -24.81 -36.91
C SER A 6 -57.63 -24.09 -35.56
N SER A 7 -56.74 -24.44 -34.61
CA SER A 7 -55.30 -24.09 -34.56
C SER A 7 -55.12 -22.57 -34.37
N ARG A 8 -54.89 -22.08 -33.14
CA ARG A 8 -53.58 -21.95 -32.46
C ARG A 8 -52.98 -20.55 -32.66
N GLY A 9 -52.63 -19.90 -31.56
CA GLY A 9 -51.87 -18.65 -31.53
C GLY A 9 -52.30 -17.74 -30.37
N ASP A 10 -52.25 -18.19 -29.13
CA ASP A 10 -51.03 -18.07 -28.31
C ASP A 10 -49.79 -17.62 -29.11
N ALA A 11 -49.79 -16.35 -29.52
CA ALA A 11 -48.54 -15.60 -29.66
C ALA A 11 -48.16 -15.19 -28.23
N ALA A 12 -47.70 -16.14 -27.44
CA ALA A 12 -46.27 -16.31 -27.24
C ALA A 12 -45.70 -14.94 -26.86
N SER A 13 -45.70 -14.69 -25.55
CA SER A 13 -44.61 -14.01 -24.87
C SER A 13 -43.36 -14.16 -25.71
N VAL A 14 -43.03 -13.09 -26.44
CA VAL A 14 -41.84 -13.03 -27.29
C VAL A 14 -40.70 -13.20 -26.32
N ALA A 15 -40.20 -14.44 -26.24
CA ALA A 15 -39.08 -14.82 -25.42
C ALA A 15 -37.96 -13.86 -25.81
N ALA A 16 -37.68 -12.91 -24.91
CA ALA A 16 -36.58 -11.98 -25.07
C ALA A 16 -35.34 -12.85 -25.28
N SER A 17 -34.83 -12.85 -26.51
CA SER A 17 -33.74 -13.72 -26.92
C SER A 17 -32.58 -13.58 -25.91
N PRO A 18 -32.04 -14.68 -25.36
CA PRO A 18 -30.95 -14.63 -24.37
C PRO A 18 -29.70 -13.90 -24.88
N TYR A 19 -29.61 -13.71 -26.21
CA TYR A 19 -28.57 -12.91 -26.85
C TYR A 19 -28.62 -11.41 -26.47
N ARG A 20 -29.82 -10.83 -26.29
CA ARG A 20 -29.98 -9.40 -25.98
C ARG A 20 -29.57 -9.07 -24.53
N GLN A 21 -29.81 -9.98 -23.59
CA GLN A 21 -29.38 -9.81 -22.18
C GLN A 21 -27.86 -9.94 -22.03
N THR A 22 -27.22 -10.81 -22.81
CA THR A 22 -25.76 -11.02 -22.75
C THR A 22 -24.97 -9.79 -23.21
N GLY A 23 -25.50 -9.05 -24.20
CA GLY A 23 -24.92 -7.79 -24.67
C GLY A 23 -25.02 -6.67 -23.63
N ALA A 24 -26.21 -6.45 -23.07
CA ALA A 24 -26.43 -5.41 -22.06
C ALA A 24 -25.62 -5.67 -20.77
N LEU A 25 -25.51 -6.92 -20.31
CA LEU A 25 -24.67 -7.26 -19.16
C LEU A 25 -23.18 -7.09 -19.45
N ARG A 26 -22.73 -7.35 -20.69
CA ARG A 26 -21.35 -7.07 -21.12
C ARG A 26 -21.07 -5.58 -21.22
N GLU A 27 -22.04 -4.79 -21.67
CA GLU A 27 -21.92 -3.34 -21.82
C GLU A 27 -21.89 -2.63 -20.47
N VAL A 28 -22.78 -2.99 -19.54
CA VAL A 28 -22.73 -2.52 -18.14
C VAL A 28 -21.41 -2.92 -17.47
N ARG A 29 -20.94 -4.17 -17.67
CA ARG A 29 -19.64 -4.63 -17.15
C ARG A 29 -18.45 -3.94 -17.80
N ALA A 30 -18.55 -3.52 -19.06
CA ALA A 30 -17.52 -2.79 -19.77
C ALA A 30 -17.46 -1.32 -19.30
N VAL A 31 -18.60 -0.70 -19.01
CA VAL A 31 -18.69 0.64 -18.42
C VAL A 31 -18.13 0.63 -16.98
N ASP A 32 -18.34 -0.44 -16.21
CA ASP A 32 -17.69 -0.63 -14.90
C ASP A 32 -16.17 -0.92 -15.00
N LEU A 33 -15.70 -1.43 -16.14
CA LEU A 33 -14.28 -1.74 -16.36
C LEU A 33 -13.44 -0.47 -16.52
N PHE A 34 -14.04 0.59 -17.03
CA PHE A 34 -13.47 1.93 -17.16
C PHE A 34 -14.02 2.85 -16.06
N ASP A 35 -13.78 2.48 -14.80
CA ASP A 35 -14.03 3.37 -13.67
C ASP A 35 -13.09 4.59 -13.77
N ASP A 36 -13.55 5.70 -14.36
CA ASP A 36 -12.78 6.94 -14.58
C ASP A 36 -12.51 7.75 -13.30
N ARG A 37 -12.74 7.17 -12.11
CA ARG A 37 -12.45 7.83 -10.84
C ARG A 37 -10.96 8.15 -10.75
N PRO A 38 -10.59 9.43 -10.50
CA PRO A 38 -9.19 9.83 -10.40
C PRO A 38 -8.50 8.99 -9.33
N PHE A 39 -7.23 8.64 -9.54
CA PHE A 39 -6.42 7.80 -8.64
C PHE A 39 -6.51 8.26 -7.17
N LEU A 40 -6.63 9.57 -6.94
CA LEU A 40 -6.80 10.19 -5.62
C LEU A 40 -8.19 9.97 -4.97
N ALA A 41 -9.25 9.75 -5.75
CA ALA A 41 -10.59 9.46 -5.25
C ALA A 41 -10.80 7.97 -4.88
N ARG A 42 -9.82 7.11 -5.19
CA ARG A 42 -9.78 5.70 -4.77
C ARG A 42 -8.98 5.49 -3.47
N LEU A 43 -8.39 6.56 -2.92
CA LEU A 43 -7.63 6.48 -1.68
C LEU A 43 -8.56 6.23 -0.50
N SER A 44 -8.21 5.22 0.28
CA SER A 44 -8.86 4.92 1.56
C SER A 44 -8.49 5.97 2.61
N LEU A 45 -9.32 6.11 3.65
CA LEU A 45 -9.01 6.89 4.85
C LEU A 45 -7.64 6.50 5.45
N LEU A 46 -7.27 5.22 5.38
CA LEU A 46 -5.96 4.74 5.82
C LEU A 46 -4.80 5.29 4.99
N ASP A 47 -5.02 5.57 3.70
CA ASP A 47 -4.01 6.12 2.79
C ASP A 47 -3.71 7.58 3.14
N TRP A 48 -4.73 8.33 3.53
CA TRP A 48 -4.62 9.69 4.04
C TRP A 48 -4.00 9.73 5.44
N LEU A 49 -4.39 8.81 6.34
CA LEU A 49 -3.79 8.72 7.68
C LEU A 49 -2.29 8.40 7.61
N PHE A 50 -1.89 7.49 6.72
CA PHE A 50 -0.49 7.18 6.47
C PHE A 50 0.28 8.41 5.95
N ALA A 51 -0.28 9.13 4.98
CA ALA A 51 0.34 10.34 4.45
C ALA A 51 0.47 11.43 5.52
N LEU A 52 -0.59 11.63 6.32
CA LEU A 52 -0.58 12.57 7.45
C LEU A 52 0.51 12.20 8.46
N ALA A 53 0.64 10.92 8.81
CA ALA A 53 1.66 10.45 9.75
C ALA A 53 3.08 10.77 9.25
N LEU A 54 3.37 10.57 7.95
CA LEU A 54 4.67 10.93 7.36
C LEU A 54 4.92 12.44 7.39
N VAL A 55 3.92 13.25 7.03
CA VAL A 55 4.04 14.72 7.04
C VAL A 55 4.26 15.24 8.46
N VAL A 56 3.51 14.73 9.44
CA VAL A 56 3.65 15.11 10.85
C VAL A 56 5.02 14.68 11.38
N GLY A 57 5.48 13.46 11.07
CA GLY A 57 6.81 12.98 11.47
C GLY A 57 7.94 13.84 10.92
N ALA A 58 7.90 14.16 9.62
CA ALA A 58 8.90 15.03 8.99
C ALA A 58 8.80 16.48 9.51
N GLY A 59 7.59 16.99 9.74
CA GLY A 59 7.37 18.31 10.33
C GLY A 59 7.95 18.40 11.75
N TYR A 60 7.73 17.38 12.58
CA TYR A 60 8.33 17.29 13.92
C TYR A 60 9.87 17.29 13.84
N ALA A 61 10.43 16.50 12.93
CA ALA A 61 11.87 16.46 12.70
C ALA A 61 12.41 17.84 12.28
N LEU A 62 11.76 18.53 11.34
CA LEU A 62 12.13 19.89 10.96
C LEU A 62 12.08 20.83 12.14
N VAL A 63 10.96 20.93 12.86
CA VAL A 63 10.81 21.95 13.92
C VAL A 63 11.83 21.77 15.05
N HIS A 64 12.13 20.54 15.45
CA HIS A 64 13.02 20.28 16.60
C HIS A 64 14.50 20.15 16.22
N TYR A 65 14.79 19.70 14.99
CA TYR A 65 16.16 19.40 14.55
C TYR A 65 16.65 20.30 13.40
N ASN A 66 15.88 21.30 12.96
CA ASN A 66 16.31 22.21 11.87
C ASN A 66 17.70 22.82 12.11
N ALA A 67 17.96 23.24 13.35
CA ALA A 67 19.20 23.89 13.74
C ALA A 67 20.43 22.97 13.67
N ARG A 68 20.21 21.65 13.52
CA ARG A 68 21.24 20.61 13.45
C ARG A 68 21.28 19.93 12.08
N MET A 69 20.42 20.35 11.14
CA MET A 69 20.35 19.82 9.79
C MET A 69 20.92 20.84 8.81
N ASP A 70 21.79 20.37 7.92
CA ASP A 70 22.25 21.16 6.79
C ASP A 70 21.15 21.23 5.71
N ASP A 71 21.32 22.14 4.74
CA ASP A 71 20.32 22.32 3.69
C ASP A 71 20.15 21.07 2.81
N TYR A 72 21.21 20.26 2.66
CA TYR A 72 21.14 18.96 2.00
C TYR A 72 20.18 18.00 2.73
N ASP A 73 20.29 17.88 4.05
CA ASP A 73 19.43 16.96 4.82
C ASP A 73 17.97 17.39 4.77
N LYS A 74 17.72 18.70 4.80
CA LYS A 74 16.37 19.26 4.65
C LYS A 74 15.81 18.93 3.26
N ALA A 75 16.60 19.09 2.20
CA ALA A 75 16.19 18.78 0.84
C ALA A 75 15.88 17.30 0.67
N VAL A 76 16.75 16.41 1.17
CA VAL A 76 16.51 14.96 1.15
C VAL A 76 15.25 14.61 1.91
N MET A 77 15.05 15.16 3.11
CA MET A 77 13.85 14.86 3.90
C MET A 77 12.56 15.33 3.21
N ILE A 78 12.55 16.57 2.69
CA ILE A 78 11.40 17.11 1.95
C ILE A 78 11.13 16.29 0.68
N GLY A 79 12.16 15.81 -0.02
CA GLY A 79 12.00 14.92 -1.17
C GLY A 79 11.55 13.50 -0.80
N THR A 80 11.99 12.99 0.36
CA THR A 80 11.67 11.62 0.80
C THR A 80 10.19 11.47 1.20
N VAL A 81 9.60 12.48 1.84
CA VAL A 81 8.19 12.46 2.27
C VAL A 81 7.21 12.15 1.11
N PRO A 82 7.17 12.92 0.00
CA PRO A 82 6.25 12.64 -1.10
C PRO A 82 6.58 11.32 -1.81
N ALA A 83 7.85 10.92 -1.88
CA ALA A 83 8.25 9.63 -2.44
C ALA A 83 7.69 8.45 -1.63
N LEU A 84 7.80 8.50 -0.30
CA LEU A 84 7.25 7.46 0.59
C LEU A 84 5.72 7.45 0.58
N ILE A 85 5.07 8.62 0.50
CA ILE A 85 3.62 8.73 0.36
C ILE A 85 3.16 8.05 -0.94
N ALA A 86 3.78 8.40 -2.08
CA ALA A 86 3.46 7.81 -3.37
C ALA A 86 3.69 6.29 -3.39
N LEU A 87 4.79 5.83 -2.79
CA LEU A 87 5.10 4.41 -2.66
C LEU A 87 4.08 3.68 -1.77
N GLY A 88 3.69 4.27 -0.64
CA GLY A 88 2.68 3.71 0.26
C GLY A 88 1.29 3.67 -0.40
N TRP A 89 0.94 4.63 -1.26
CA TRP A 89 -0.30 4.62 -2.02
C TRP A 89 -0.29 3.56 -3.12
N ARG A 90 0.84 3.38 -3.82
CA ARG A 90 0.97 2.38 -4.89
C ARG A 90 1.07 0.95 -4.34
N TRP A 91 1.78 0.75 -3.23
CA TRP A 91 2.02 -0.55 -2.61
C TRP A 91 1.58 -0.56 -1.14
N LYS A 92 0.33 -0.94 -0.92
CA LYS A 92 -0.25 -1.12 0.42
C LYS A 92 0.58 -2.00 1.37
N PRO A 93 1.14 -3.18 0.98
CA PRO A 93 1.95 -3.98 1.89
C PRO A 93 3.26 -3.29 2.31
N ALA A 94 3.79 -2.37 1.50
CA ALA A 94 5.02 -1.65 1.83
C ALA A 94 4.86 -0.76 3.07
N ARG A 95 3.64 -0.33 3.41
CA ARG A 95 3.37 0.48 4.61
C ARG A 95 3.69 -0.26 5.90
N LEU A 96 3.41 -1.56 5.95
CA LEU A 96 3.73 -2.37 7.13
C LEU A 96 5.25 -2.43 7.30
N MET A 97 6.00 -2.61 6.22
CA MET A 97 7.46 -2.59 6.26
C MET A 97 7.99 -1.23 6.72
N MET A 98 7.46 -0.13 6.18
CA MET A 98 7.83 1.24 6.60
C MET A 98 7.53 1.48 8.08
N ALA A 99 6.35 1.05 8.55
CA ALA A 99 5.97 1.18 9.96
C ALA A 99 6.88 0.36 10.86
N SER A 100 7.19 -0.89 10.49
CA SER A 100 8.16 -1.73 11.21
C SER A 100 9.53 -1.05 11.26
N ILE A 101 10.05 -0.58 10.13
CA ILE A 101 11.34 0.14 10.08
C ILE A 101 11.32 1.37 10.99
N ALA A 102 10.25 2.15 10.99
CA ALA A 102 10.11 3.32 11.87
C ALA A 102 10.13 2.94 13.35
N VAL A 103 9.41 1.89 13.76
CA VAL A 103 9.41 1.38 15.13
C VAL A 103 10.80 0.88 15.53
N LEU A 104 11.45 0.08 14.67
CA LEU A 104 12.80 -0.42 14.92
C LEU A 104 13.83 0.72 15.01
N ALA A 105 13.70 1.75 14.17
CA ALA A 105 14.56 2.93 14.21
C ALA A 105 14.39 3.72 15.51
N LEU A 106 13.16 3.99 15.94
CA LEU A 106 12.88 4.68 17.21
C LEU A 106 13.36 3.87 18.42
N LEU A 107 13.15 2.54 18.42
CA LEU A 107 13.68 1.66 19.46
C LEU A 107 15.22 1.70 19.49
N SER A 108 15.86 1.70 18.33
CA SER A 108 17.32 1.83 18.22
C SER A 108 17.82 3.13 18.85
N ILE A 109 17.18 4.26 18.52
CA ILE A 109 17.52 5.59 19.07
C ILE A 109 17.43 5.56 20.61
N GLN A 110 16.41 4.90 21.17
CA GLN A 110 16.26 4.78 22.63
C GLN A 110 17.38 3.94 23.27
N ILE A 111 17.88 2.92 22.56
CA ILE A 111 18.98 2.08 23.07
C ILE A 111 20.33 2.79 22.98
N TYR A 112 20.52 3.68 21.99
CA TYR A 112 21.74 4.50 21.87
C TYR A 112 21.96 5.40 23.10
N GLN A 113 20.89 5.87 23.77
CA GLN A 113 20.97 6.73 24.98
C GLN A 113 21.95 7.92 24.84
N GLY A 114 22.15 8.44 23.62
CA GLY A 114 23.07 9.54 23.33
C GLY A 114 24.56 9.15 23.20
N ASP A 115 24.90 7.87 23.34
CA ASP A 115 26.27 7.36 23.19
C ASP A 115 26.40 6.49 21.93
N LEU A 116 27.10 7.02 20.92
CA LEU A 116 27.31 6.33 19.66
C LEU A 116 28.15 5.06 19.81
N ALA A 117 28.99 4.96 20.84
CA ALA A 117 29.82 3.77 21.08
C ALA A 117 28.97 2.54 21.47
N ARG A 118 27.70 2.74 21.85
CA ARG A 118 26.78 1.64 22.15
C ARG A 118 26.38 0.83 20.92
N ALA A 119 26.66 1.31 19.71
CA ALA A 119 26.53 0.51 18.49
C ALA A 119 27.28 -0.83 18.58
N ASP A 120 28.45 -0.83 19.25
CA ASP A 120 29.33 -2.00 19.34
C ASP A 120 29.15 -2.86 20.59
N SER A 121 28.47 -2.33 21.61
CA SER A 121 28.27 -3.00 22.90
C SER A 121 26.82 -3.43 23.14
N ALA A 122 25.84 -2.69 22.62
CA ALA A 122 24.44 -3.05 22.77
C ALA A 122 24.13 -4.24 21.86
N PHE A 123 23.83 -5.39 22.48
CA PHE A 123 23.55 -6.64 21.79
C PHE A 123 22.52 -6.47 20.66
N PHE A 124 21.40 -5.80 20.93
CA PHE A 124 20.34 -5.62 19.93
C PHE A 124 20.80 -4.79 18.71
N LEU A 125 21.61 -3.74 18.93
CA LEU A 125 22.16 -2.94 17.84
C LEU A 125 23.16 -3.75 17.04
N LYS A 126 24.10 -4.40 17.71
CA LYS A 126 25.18 -5.15 17.05
C LYS A 126 24.71 -6.40 16.31
N TYR A 127 23.81 -7.16 16.90
CA TYR A 127 23.44 -8.49 16.38
C TYR A 127 22.11 -8.50 15.62
N PHE A 128 21.28 -7.46 15.72
CA PHE A 128 19.97 -7.45 15.05
C PHE A 128 19.82 -6.30 14.05
N LEU A 129 20.25 -5.09 14.43
CA LEU A 129 20.08 -3.89 13.61
C LEU A 129 21.32 -3.51 12.77
N SER A 130 22.49 -4.07 13.09
CA SER A 130 23.70 -3.86 12.31
C SER A 130 23.57 -4.52 10.95
N SER A 131 23.96 -3.81 9.88
CA SER A 131 23.87 -4.30 8.51
C SER A 131 24.57 -5.64 8.30
N GLN A 132 25.73 -5.85 8.92
CA GLN A 132 26.49 -7.10 8.78
C GLN A 132 25.72 -8.29 9.40
N SER A 133 25.16 -8.09 10.59
CA SER A 133 24.39 -9.14 11.26
C SER A 133 23.04 -9.38 10.58
N ALA A 134 22.39 -8.33 10.07
CA ALA A 134 21.13 -8.45 9.34
C ALA A 134 21.27 -9.35 8.11
N ILE A 135 22.38 -9.23 7.37
CA ILE A 135 22.67 -10.12 6.22
C ILE A 135 22.85 -11.57 6.67
N LEU A 136 23.55 -11.81 7.79
CA LEU A 136 23.70 -13.15 8.35
C LEU A 136 22.34 -13.75 8.76
N TRP A 137 21.46 -12.96 9.37
CA TRP A 137 20.09 -13.39 9.69
C TRP A 137 19.27 -13.71 8.45
N MET A 138 19.37 -12.89 7.39
CA MET A 138 18.70 -13.19 6.12
C MET A 138 19.15 -14.54 5.55
N SER A 139 20.45 -14.82 5.54
CA SER A 139 21.00 -16.11 5.09
C SER A 139 20.56 -17.28 5.98
N ALA A 140 20.59 -17.10 7.31
CA ALA A 140 20.19 -18.14 8.26
C ALA A 140 18.69 -18.49 8.15
N LEU A 141 17.83 -17.47 8.04
CA LEU A 141 16.39 -17.66 7.87
C LEU A 141 16.04 -18.32 6.53
N PHE A 142 16.80 -18.02 5.47
CA PHE A 142 16.61 -18.67 4.17
C PHE A 142 16.88 -20.19 4.24
N VAL A 143 17.97 -20.61 4.90
CA VAL A 143 18.28 -22.04 5.10
C VAL A 143 17.25 -22.72 6.00
N LEU A 144 16.73 -22.04 7.02
CA LEU A 144 15.71 -22.61 7.91
C LEU A 144 14.37 -22.80 7.20
N ALA A 145 14.06 -21.96 6.22
CA ALA A 145 12.80 -22.01 5.46
C ALA A 145 12.78 -23.07 4.33
N THR A 146 13.91 -23.73 4.04
CA THR A 146 14.04 -24.81 3.05
C THR A 146 14.09 -26.19 3.69
#